data_AF-G5ASI1-F1
#
_entry.id   AF-G5ASI1-F1
#
_cell.length_a   1.000
_cell.length_b   1.000
_cell.length_c   1.000
_cell.angle_alpha   90.00
_cell.angle_beta   90.00
_cell.angle_gamma   90.00
#
_symmetry.space_group_name_H-M   'P 1'
#
loop_
_entity.id
_entity.type
_entity.pdbx_description
1 polymer ?
#
loop_
_entity_poly.entity_id
_entity_poly.type
_entity_poly.pdbx_seq_one_letter_code
_entity_poly.pdbx_strand_id
1 'polypeptide(L)'
;MARREEGSAAPLVLLRPPGVSSKGLQRKGPCERRRLKAMASEQLSQDLLRLLREEIHTDVTFSIDGTLFRVHKAVLLARVPVFYFHVIRQTSNNLINHEPIPVKNVDASEFRTFLQIVYSSNRNINNEEEILNKMTVESMIPQKKLDFNFQKYINPSDFSLQKHEIPEDVSDKDNSLISNDNYDLEPASELGEDLLKLYVKCCCPDTDIYVDGKSFKAHRAILSARSSYFAAMLSGYWAETSQEYITLQGINHVEMNVMMHFIYGGTLDFPDKANVGQILSIADMYGLEGLKEVAIYILRRDYCNFFQKVI
;
A
#
# COMPACT_ATOMS: atom_id res chain seq x y z
N MET A 1 62.60 38.38 67.00
CA MET A 1 61.75 38.62 68.18
C MET A 1 60.30 38.76 67.73
N ALA A 2 59.41 38.09 68.46
CA ALA A 2 57.98 38.39 68.63
C ALA A 2 57.01 38.35 67.42
N ARG A 3 56.19 37.29 67.50
CA ARG A 3 54.80 37.05 67.03
C ARG A 3 53.95 38.28 66.66
N ARG A 4 53.22 38.15 65.55
CA ARG A 4 51.93 38.78 65.20
C ARG A 4 51.04 37.66 64.64
N GLU A 5 49.94 37.31 65.30
CA GLU A 5 48.57 37.83 65.17
C GLU A 5 47.70 36.96 64.26
N GLU A 6 46.44 36.93 64.63
CA GLU A 6 45.37 35.98 64.32
C GLU A 6 44.88 36.04 62.87
N GLY A 7 44.18 34.99 62.41
CA GLY A 7 43.47 35.03 61.13
C GLY A 7 42.73 33.75 60.81
N SER A 8 41.49 33.68 61.32
CA SER A 8 40.47 32.68 61.07
C SER A 8 40.15 32.45 59.57
N ALA A 9 39.61 31.27 59.30
CA ALA A 9 39.43 30.61 58.00
C ALA A 9 38.48 31.29 57.00
N ALA A 10 38.81 31.14 55.72
CA ALA A 10 37.86 31.15 54.60
C ALA A 10 38.25 30.03 53.60
N PRO A 11 37.32 29.15 53.16
CA PRO A 11 37.64 28.06 52.25
C PRO A 11 37.77 28.53 50.79
N LEU A 12 38.74 27.95 50.09
CA LEU A 12 39.01 28.17 48.66
C LEU A 12 37.77 27.91 47.79
N VAL A 13 37.37 28.92 47.03
CA VAL A 13 36.47 28.77 45.88
C VAL A 13 37.30 28.24 44.70
N LEU A 14 37.16 26.95 44.40
CA LEU A 14 37.62 26.36 43.14
C LEU A 14 36.54 26.60 42.06
N LEU A 15 36.82 27.55 41.16
CA LEU A 15 36.05 27.78 39.94
C LEU A 15 36.10 26.53 39.04
N ARG A 16 34.95 25.85 38.89
CA ARG A 16 34.77 24.77 37.91
C ARG A 16 34.37 25.36 36.55
N PRO A 17 34.96 24.94 35.42
CA PRO A 17 34.52 25.41 34.11
C PRO A 17 33.16 24.79 33.75
N PRO A 18 32.34 25.46 32.90
CA PRO A 18 31.03 24.97 32.54
C PRO A 18 31.16 23.78 31.59
N GLY A 19 31.06 22.58 32.15
CA GLY A 19 31.03 21.32 31.41
C GLY A 19 29.66 21.09 30.79
N VAL A 20 29.55 21.41 29.49
CA VAL A 20 28.67 20.85 28.46
C VAL A 20 27.53 19.96 28.98
N SER A 21 26.30 20.46 28.89
CA SER A 21 25.09 19.65 29.00
C SER A 21 25.08 18.65 27.84
N SER A 22 25.51 17.42 28.10
CA SER A 22 25.26 16.28 27.23
C SER A 22 23.77 15.98 27.30
N LYS A 23 22.96 16.72 26.54
CA LYS A 23 21.65 16.22 26.11
C LYS A 23 21.94 14.99 25.26
N GLY A 24 21.95 13.84 25.92
CA GLY A 24 22.15 12.55 25.30
C GLY A 24 21.26 12.46 24.06
N LEU A 25 21.87 12.04 22.96
CA LEU A 25 21.19 11.72 21.72
C LEU A 25 20.15 10.64 22.07
N GLN A 26 18.92 11.07 22.34
CA GLN A 26 17.78 10.18 22.56
C GLN A 26 17.82 9.14 21.44
N ARG A 27 17.68 7.85 21.77
CA ARG A 27 17.60 6.77 20.77
C ARG A 27 16.33 6.98 19.93
N LYS A 28 16.41 7.86 18.93
CA LYS A 28 15.29 8.32 18.09
C LYS A 28 14.72 7.22 17.20
N GLY A 29 15.39 6.08 17.05
CA GLY A 29 15.00 5.00 16.13
C GLY A 29 13.54 4.52 16.29
N PRO A 30 13.12 4.01 17.47
CA PRO A 30 11.77 3.48 17.65
C PRO A 30 10.66 4.54 17.60
N CYS A 31 10.97 5.81 17.90
CA CYS A 31 10.01 6.91 17.80
C CYS A 31 9.83 7.33 16.33
N GLU A 32 10.94 7.44 15.60
CA GLU A 32 10.93 7.86 14.21
C GLU A 32 10.30 6.82 13.29
N ARG A 33 10.59 5.53 13.49
CA ARG A 33 9.93 4.46 12.73
C ARG A 33 8.41 4.47 12.94
N ARG A 34 7.94 4.73 14.16
CA ARG A 34 6.50 4.87 14.45
C ARG A 34 5.89 6.09 13.75
N ARG A 35 6.59 7.23 13.73
CA ARG A 35 6.18 8.43 12.99
C ARG A 35 6.03 8.13 11.49
N LEU A 36 7.04 7.50 10.89
CA LEU A 36 7.03 7.12 9.46
C LEU A 36 5.90 6.13 9.15
N LYS A 37 5.66 5.15 10.01
CA LYS A 37 4.54 4.18 9.85
C LYS A 37 3.18 4.90 9.89
N ALA A 38 3.00 5.84 10.83
CA ALA A 38 1.78 6.64 10.90
C ALA A 38 1.58 7.52 9.66
N MET A 39 2.64 8.14 9.14
CA MET A 39 2.57 8.93 7.91
C MET A 39 2.27 8.09 6.68
N ALA A 40 2.88 6.91 6.55
CA ALA A 40 2.61 5.98 5.46
C ALA A 40 1.15 5.51 5.48
N SER A 41 0.61 5.22 6.66
CA SER A 41 -0.80 4.86 6.87
C SER A 41 -1.76 5.98 6.46
N GLU A 42 -1.50 7.21 6.93
CA GLU A 42 -2.33 8.36 6.63
C GLU A 42 -2.32 8.68 5.13
N GLN A 43 -1.14 8.69 4.50
CA GLN A 43 -1.02 8.95 3.07
C GLN A 43 -1.72 7.86 2.24
N LEU A 44 -1.62 6.59 2.65
CA LEU A 44 -2.32 5.50 1.97
C LEU A 44 -3.84 5.72 1.98
N SER A 45 -4.41 6.07 3.14
CA SER A 45 -5.84 6.42 3.26
C SER A 45 -6.24 7.56 2.32
N GLN A 46 -5.44 8.64 2.32
CA GLN A 46 -5.71 9.82 1.51
C GLN A 46 -5.67 9.52 0.02
N ASP A 47 -4.70 8.72 -0.43
CA ASP A 47 -4.56 8.34 -1.84
C ASP A 47 -5.72 7.46 -2.31
N LEU A 48 -6.21 6.53 -1.48
CA LEU A 48 -7.38 5.70 -1.81
C LEU A 48 -8.67 6.54 -1.80
N LEU A 49 -8.84 7.44 -0.84
CA LEU A 49 -9.99 8.37 -0.85
C LEU A 49 -9.96 9.32 -2.05
N ARG A 50 -8.76 9.73 -2.50
CA ARG A 50 -8.58 10.49 -3.74
C ARG A 50 -8.99 9.65 -4.95
N LEU A 51 -8.56 8.40 -5.03
CA LEU A 51 -8.93 7.46 -6.09
C LEU A 51 -10.46 7.35 -6.24
N LEU A 52 -11.20 7.26 -5.12
CA LEU A 52 -12.67 7.24 -5.12
C LEU A 52 -13.29 8.56 -5.62
N ARG A 53 -12.67 9.71 -5.31
CA ARG A 53 -13.20 11.04 -5.66
C ARG A 53 -12.93 11.42 -7.11
N GLU A 54 -11.75 11.08 -7.60
CA GLU A 54 -11.28 11.45 -8.94
C GLU A 54 -11.66 10.41 -10.00
N GLU A 55 -12.18 9.24 -9.57
CA GLU A 55 -12.69 8.17 -10.45
C GLU A 55 -11.64 7.65 -11.45
N ILE A 56 -10.36 7.69 -11.04
CA ILE A 56 -9.21 7.25 -11.86
C ILE A 56 -9.18 5.73 -11.97
N HIS A 57 -9.22 5.20 -13.20
CA HIS A 57 -9.19 3.74 -13.47
C HIS A 57 -10.33 2.93 -12.83
N THR A 58 -11.50 3.53 -12.62
CA THR A 58 -12.69 2.79 -12.16
C THR A 58 -13.12 1.73 -13.18
N ASP A 59 -13.41 0.52 -12.72
CA ASP A 59 -13.69 -0.66 -13.56
C ASP A 59 -15.08 -1.29 -13.27
N VAL A 60 -15.85 -0.68 -12.36
CA VAL A 60 -17.24 -1.04 -12.07
C VAL A 60 -18.06 0.21 -11.74
N THR A 61 -19.33 0.21 -12.15
CA THR A 61 -20.28 1.30 -11.87
C THR A 61 -21.53 0.73 -11.21
N PHE A 62 -22.00 1.35 -10.13
CA PHE A 62 -23.30 1.07 -9.51
C PHE A 62 -24.30 2.18 -9.84
N SER A 63 -25.57 1.82 -10.00
CA SER A 63 -26.68 2.75 -10.19
C SER A 63 -27.65 2.65 -9.02
N ILE A 64 -27.77 3.72 -8.23
CA ILE A 64 -28.62 3.82 -7.03
C ILE A 64 -29.45 5.09 -7.13
N ASP A 65 -30.77 4.96 -7.17
CA ASP A 65 -31.72 6.08 -7.33
C ASP A 65 -31.36 7.02 -8.48
N GLY A 66 -30.84 6.47 -9.59
CA GLY A 66 -30.38 7.23 -10.76
C GLY A 66 -29.01 7.92 -10.61
N THR A 67 -28.38 7.81 -9.43
CA THR A 67 -27.00 8.27 -9.20
C THR A 67 -26.02 7.16 -9.55
N LEU A 68 -24.98 7.50 -10.32
CA LEU A 68 -23.91 6.57 -10.69
C LEU A 68 -22.74 6.68 -9.70
N PHE A 69 -22.22 5.53 -9.30
CA PHE A 69 -21.04 5.41 -8.43
C PHE A 69 -19.98 4.58 -9.14
N ARG A 70 -18.89 5.22 -9.55
CA ARG A 70 -17.77 4.57 -10.24
C ARG A 70 -16.71 4.19 -9.21
N VAL A 71 -16.39 2.90 -9.13
CA VAL A 71 -15.52 2.35 -8.09
C VAL A 71 -14.58 1.28 -8.66
N HIS A 72 -13.76 0.69 -7.80
CA HIS A 72 -12.67 -0.23 -8.16
C HIS A 72 -12.94 -1.63 -7.59
N LYS A 73 -13.02 -2.64 -8.46
CA LYS A 73 -13.17 -4.06 -8.09
C LYS A 73 -12.06 -4.50 -7.14
N ALA A 74 -10.83 -4.09 -7.43
CA ALA A 74 -9.64 -4.36 -6.60
C ALA A 74 -9.85 -3.92 -5.14
N VAL A 75 -10.32 -2.70 -4.92
CA VAL A 75 -10.54 -2.15 -3.57
C VAL A 75 -11.71 -2.86 -2.89
N LEU A 76 -12.82 -3.08 -3.59
CA LEU A 76 -13.96 -3.82 -3.04
C LEU A 76 -13.58 -5.25 -2.65
N LEU A 77 -12.82 -5.96 -3.50
CA LEU A 77 -12.36 -7.31 -3.21
C LEU A 77 -11.43 -7.34 -1.99
N ALA A 78 -10.53 -6.37 -1.85
CA ALA A 78 -9.63 -6.28 -0.71
C ALA A 78 -10.38 -5.94 0.59
N ARG A 79 -11.33 -4.99 0.54
CA ARG A 79 -11.90 -4.34 1.72
C ARG A 79 -13.27 -4.85 2.12
N VAL A 80 -14.07 -5.35 1.19
CA VAL A 80 -15.41 -5.89 1.45
C VAL A 80 -15.65 -7.11 0.55
N PRO A 81 -14.87 -8.21 0.74
CA PRO A 81 -14.91 -9.37 -0.15
C PRO A 81 -16.29 -10.04 -0.20
N VAL A 82 -17.06 -10.02 0.91
CA VAL A 82 -18.41 -10.59 0.94
C VAL A 82 -19.33 -9.82 -0.01
N PHE A 83 -19.32 -8.49 0.11
CA PHE A 83 -20.02 -7.59 -0.81
C PHE A 83 -19.57 -7.79 -2.26
N TYR A 84 -18.26 -7.85 -2.51
CA TYR A 84 -17.73 -8.08 -3.84
C TYR A 84 -18.28 -9.36 -4.48
N PHE A 85 -18.22 -10.50 -3.78
CA PHE A 85 -18.72 -11.76 -4.34
C PHE A 85 -20.24 -11.81 -4.44
N HIS A 86 -20.95 -11.21 -3.49
CA HIS A 86 -22.41 -11.14 -3.53
C HIS A 86 -22.89 -10.33 -4.74
N VAL A 87 -22.28 -9.17 -5.00
CA VAL A 87 -22.80 -8.23 -6.00
C VAL A 87 -22.10 -8.38 -7.36
N ILE A 88 -20.77 -8.49 -7.39
CA ILE A 88 -19.98 -8.47 -8.63
C ILE A 88 -19.88 -9.86 -9.27
N ARG A 89 -19.61 -10.92 -8.48
CA ARG A 89 -19.47 -12.28 -9.05
C ARG A 89 -20.81 -12.83 -9.59
N GLN A 90 -21.92 -12.42 -8.98
CA GLN A 90 -23.26 -12.82 -9.46
C GLN A 90 -23.64 -12.13 -10.78
N THR A 91 -23.13 -10.91 -11.01
CA THR A 91 -23.40 -10.12 -12.23
C THR A 91 -22.41 -10.42 -13.36
N SER A 92 -21.18 -10.85 -13.05
CA SER A 92 -20.13 -11.14 -14.04
C SER A 92 -20.38 -12.37 -14.92
N ASN A 93 -21.32 -13.25 -14.55
CA ASN A 93 -21.73 -14.32 -15.47
C ASN A 93 -22.53 -13.80 -16.69
N ASN A 94 -22.95 -12.53 -16.70
CA ASN A 94 -23.85 -11.98 -17.72
C ASN A 94 -23.40 -10.66 -18.37
N LEU A 95 -22.33 -10.00 -17.91
CA LEU A 95 -22.01 -8.62 -18.31
C LEU A 95 -20.61 -8.50 -18.90
N ILE A 96 -20.55 -8.63 -20.23
CA ILE A 96 -19.38 -8.31 -21.08
C ILE A 96 -19.26 -6.78 -21.29
N ASN A 97 -20.33 -6.04 -21.02
CA ASN A 97 -20.41 -4.60 -21.20
C ASN A 97 -20.40 -3.94 -19.81
N HIS A 98 -19.63 -2.85 -19.64
CA HIS A 98 -19.52 -2.03 -18.43
C HIS A 98 -20.84 -1.36 -17.98
N GLU A 99 -21.97 -2.06 -18.05
CA GLU A 99 -23.27 -1.52 -17.67
C GLU A 99 -23.34 -1.28 -16.16
N PRO A 100 -23.99 -0.19 -15.73
CA PRO A 100 -24.19 0.08 -14.31
C PRO A 100 -24.99 -1.03 -13.64
N ILE A 101 -24.49 -1.53 -12.51
CA ILE A 101 -25.19 -2.54 -11.69
C ILE A 101 -26.27 -1.82 -10.86
N PRO A 102 -27.57 -2.11 -11.09
CA PRO A 102 -28.64 -1.49 -10.32
C PRO A 102 -28.67 -2.08 -8.90
N VAL A 103 -28.67 -1.21 -7.89
CA VAL A 103 -28.83 -1.60 -6.48
C VAL A 103 -30.06 -0.90 -5.92
N LYS A 104 -30.95 -1.68 -5.29
CA LYS A 104 -32.20 -1.19 -4.69
C LYS A 104 -32.13 -1.24 -3.17
N ASN A 105 -33.05 -0.53 -2.51
CA ASN A 105 -33.26 -0.52 -1.05
C ASN A 105 -32.13 0.12 -0.23
N VAL A 106 -31.24 0.87 -0.88
CA VAL A 106 -30.21 1.68 -0.21
C VAL A 106 -30.22 3.04 -0.89
N ASP A 107 -30.20 4.11 -0.10
CA ASP A 107 -30.15 5.47 -0.64
C ASP A 107 -28.73 5.87 -1.07
N ALA A 108 -28.63 6.84 -1.96
CA ALA A 108 -27.34 7.30 -2.50
C ALA A 108 -26.40 7.87 -1.41
N SER A 109 -26.92 8.38 -0.29
CA SER A 109 -26.11 8.96 0.78
C SER A 109 -25.49 7.89 1.69
N GLU A 110 -26.25 6.84 1.98
CA GLU A 110 -25.83 5.65 2.71
C GLU A 110 -24.75 4.91 1.92
N PHE A 111 -24.96 4.70 0.61
CA PHE A 111 -23.96 4.06 -0.24
C PHE A 111 -22.68 4.89 -0.39
N ARG A 112 -22.78 6.22 -0.47
CA ARG A 112 -21.61 7.09 -0.45
C ARG A 112 -20.81 6.94 0.84
N THR A 113 -21.49 6.92 1.98
CA THR A 113 -20.87 6.75 3.30
C THR A 113 -20.18 5.39 3.41
N PHE A 114 -20.83 4.34 2.89
CA PHE A 114 -20.22 3.01 2.78
C PHE A 114 -18.91 3.03 1.99
N LEU A 115 -18.93 3.57 0.77
CA LEU A 115 -17.73 3.66 -0.05
C LEU A 115 -16.62 4.48 0.62
N GLN A 116 -16.96 5.58 1.29
CA GLN A 116 -15.98 6.35 2.05
C GLN A 116 -15.31 5.52 3.16
N ILE A 117 -16.08 4.67 3.86
CA ILE A 117 -15.53 3.76 4.88
C ILE A 117 -14.62 2.71 4.23
N VAL A 118 -15.07 2.08 3.14
CA VAL A 118 -14.32 1.04 2.41
C VAL A 118 -12.93 1.52 1.98
N TYR A 119 -12.84 2.77 1.46
CA TYR A 119 -11.60 3.37 0.96
C TYR A 119 -10.75 4.04 2.05
N SER A 120 -11.24 4.11 3.29
CA SER A 120 -10.53 4.70 4.43
C SER A 120 -9.75 3.65 5.25
N SER A 121 -8.85 4.15 6.12
CA SER A 121 -8.01 3.30 6.97
C SER A 121 -8.75 2.38 7.95
N ASN A 122 -9.95 2.73 8.43
CA ASN A 122 -10.59 2.01 9.53
C ASN A 122 -11.78 1.17 9.03
N ARG A 123 -11.74 -0.16 9.24
CA ARG A 123 -12.94 -1.00 9.08
C ARG A 123 -13.85 -0.76 10.29
N ASN A 124 -14.95 -0.05 10.12
CA ASN A 124 -16.09 -0.24 11.02
C ASN A 124 -16.90 -1.44 10.48
N ILE A 125 -16.58 -2.64 10.99
CA ILE A 125 -17.11 -3.94 10.53
C ILE A 125 -18.65 -3.99 10.58
N ASN A 126 -19.28 -3.20 11.44
CA ASN A 126 -20.75 -3.19 11.60
C ASN A 126 -21.49 -2.75 10.33
N ASN A 127 -20.86 -1.92 9.49
CA ASN A 127 -21.56 -1.32 8.35
C ASN A 127 -21.62 -2.25 7.13
N GLU A 128 -20.74 -3.25 7.02
CA GLU A 128 -20.73 -4.17 5.86
C GLU A 128 -21.98 -5.08 5.88
N GLU A 129 -22.24 -5.75 6.99
CA GLU A 129 -23.41 -6.65 7.12
C GLU A 129 -24.74 -5.90 7.06
N GLU A 130 -24.82 -4.71 7.68
CA GLU A 130 -26.03 -3.89 7.65
C GLU A 130 -26.42 -3.52 6.21
N ILE A 131 -25.44 -3.10 5.41
CA ILE A 131 -25.67 -2.68 4.03
C ILE A 131 -25.93 -3.88 3.12
N LEU A 132 -25.20 -4.98 3.28
CA LEU A 132 -25.47 -6.23 2.60
C LEU A 132 -26.90 -6.74 2.84
N ASN A 133 -27.40 -6.65 4.08
CA ASN A 133 -28.74 -7.09 4.43
C ASN A 133 -29.84 -6.19 3.84
N LYS A 134 -29.57 -4.88 3.70
CA LYS A 134 -30.52 -3.94 3.08
C LYS A 134 -30.56 -4.09 1.56
N MET A 135 -29.41 -4.37 0.94
CA MET A 135 -29.30 -4.41 -0.52
C MET A 135 -30.05 -5.58 -1.13
N THR A 136 -30.83 -5.28 -2.16
CA THR A 136 -31.30 -6.30 -3.10
C THR A 136 -30.76 -5.96 -4.47
N VAL A 137 -29.87 -6.80 -4.97
CA VAL A 137 -29.43 -6.77 -6.37
C VAL A 137 -30.48 -7.52 -7.18
N GLU A 138 -30.95 -6.94 -8.29
CA GLU A 138 -31.82 -7.65 -9.22
C GLU A 138 -31.04 -8.79 -9.91
N SER A 139 -30.91 -9.91 -9.21
CA SER A 139 -30.45 -11.17 -9.77
C SER A 139 -31.68 -11.95 -10.23
N MET A 140 -31.70 -12.38 -11.50
CA MET A 140 -32.74 -13.25 -12.04
C MET A 140 -32.70 -14.71 -11.51
N ILE A 141 -31.98 -14.98 -10.41
CA ILE A 141 -31.85 -16.32 -9.81
C ILE A 141 -32.18 -16.27 -8.29
N PRO A 142 -32.98 -17.22 -7.76
CA PRO A 142 -33.35 -17.23 -6.35
C PRO A 142 -32.17 -17.42 -5.39
N GLN A 143 -32.19 -16.65 -4.30
CA GLN A 143 -31.22 -16.70 -3.20
C GLN A 143 -31.12 -18.11 -2.59
N LYS A 144 -30.03 -18.82 -2.86
CA LYS A 144 -29.63 -19.98 -2.06
C LYS A 144 -28.62 -19.48 -1.04
N LYS A 145 -28.99 -19.59 0.25
CA LYS A 145 -28.15 -19.28 1.41
C LYS A 145 -26.79 -19.96 1.22
N LEU A 146 -25.77 -19.18 0.89
CA LEU A 146 -24.44 -19.68 0.58
C LEU A 146 -23.61 -19.66 1.86
N ASP A 147 -23.14 -20.82 2.31
CA ASP A 147 -22.26 -20.92 3.48
C ASP A 147 -20.91 -20.26 3.16
N PHE A 148 -20.65 -19.10 3.79
CA PHE A 148 -19.44 -18.31 3.58
C PHE A 148 -18.27 -18.89 4.38
N ASN A 149 -17.61 -19.92 3.82
CA ASN A 149 -16.30 -20.33 4.32
C ASN A 149 -15.19 -19.57 3.56
N PHE A 150 -14.68 -18.49 4.19
CA PHE A 150 -13.76 -17.50 3.62
C PHE A 150 -12.45 -18.07 3.05
N GLN A 151 -11.96 -19.20 3.58
CA GLN A 151 -10.69 -19.80 3.13
C GLN A 151 -10.76 -20.38 1.71
N LYS A 152 -11.97 -20.59 1.16
CA LYS A 152 -12.17 -21.35 -0.08
C LYS A 152 -12.23 -20.49 -1.36
N TYR A 153 -12.45 -19.18 -1.25
CA TYR A 153 -12.73 -18.30 -2.40
C TYR A 153 -11.51 -17.56 -2.97
N ILE A 154 -10.33 -17.72 -2.36
CA ILE A 154 -9.09 -17.10 -2.83
C ILE A 154 -8.18 -18.19 -3.40
N ASN A 155 -8.67 -18.90 -4.40
CA ASN A 155 -7.80 -19.64 -5.31
C ASN A 155 -7.45 -18.69 -6.47
N PRO A 156 -6.17 -18.46 -6.79
CA PRO A 156 -5.76 -17.60 -7.90
C PRO A 156 -6.38 -17.98 -9.25
N SER A 157 -6.77 -19.25 -9.40
CA SER A 157 -7.45 -19.79 -10.59
C SER A 157 -8.85 -19.21 -10.85
N ASP A 158 -9.50 -18.63 -9.84
CA ASP A 158 -10.89 -18.13 -9.95
C ASP A 158 -10.99 -16.73 -10.58
N PHE A 159 -9.87 -16.02 -10.78
CA PHE A 159 -9.84 -14.61 -11.20
C PHE A 159 -9.13 -14.36 -12.54
N SER A 160 -8.75 -15.43 -13.26
CA SER A 160 -8.08 -15.27 -14.56
C SER A 160 -9.09 -14.83 -15.62
N LEU A 161 -9.10 -13.54 -15.94
CA LEU A 161 -9.66 -13.05 -17.19
C LEU A 161 -8.58 -13.20 -18.28
N GLN A 162 -8.97 -13.90 -19.36
CA GLN A 162 -8.29 -14.13 -20.64
C GLN A 162 -6.77 -14.35 -20.63
N LYS A 163 -6.37 -15.60 -20.91
CA LYS A 163 -5.04 -15.91 -21.44
C LYS A 163 -4.99 -15.47 -22.90
N HIS A 164 -4.04 -14.59 -23.24
CA HIS A 164 -3.61 -14.40 -24.62
C HIS A 164 -2.09 -14.60 -24.72
N GLU A 165 -1.71 -15.30 -25.78
CA GLU A 165 -0.37 -15.83 -26.05
C GLU A 165 0.57 -14.72 -26.51
N ILE A 166 1.75 -14.62 -25.87
CA ILE A 166 2.87 -13.79 -26.35
C ILE A 166 3.67 -14.63 -27.36
N PRO A 167 4.17 -14.06 -28.48
CA PRO A 167 4.97 -14.79 -29.47
C PRO A 167 6.24 -15.41 -28.88
N GLU A 168 6.49 -16.65 -29.28
CA GLU A 168 7.66 -17.45 -28.94
C GLU A 168 8.95 -16.80 -29.46
N ASP A 169 9.78 -16.27 -28.57
CA ASP A 169 11.24 -16.47 -28.57
C ASP A 169 11.87 -15.94 -27.28
N VAL A 170 11.85 -16.72 -26.19
CA VAL A 170 12.96 -16.88 -25.22
C VAL A 170 12.71 -18.21 -24.50
N SER A 171 13.57 -19.20 -24.74
CA SER A 171 13.54 -20.49 -24.04
C SER A 171 14.13 -20.39 -22.63
N ASP A 172 13.65 -21.31 -21.80
CA ASP A 172 14.20 -21.80 -20.52
C ASP A 172 13.77 -21.14 -19.19
N LYS A 173 12.63 -21.64 -18.70
CA LYS A 173 12.56 -22.50 -17.50
C LYS A 173 12.99 -21.85 -16.17
N ASP A 174 12.24 -20.85 -15.73
CA ASP A 174 11.94 -20.66 -14.30
C ASP A 174 10.67 -19.81 -14.11
N ASN A 175 9.49 -20.44 -14.17
CA ASN A 175 8.25 -19.80 -13.70
C ASN A 175 8.26 -19.81 -12.16
N SER A 176 9.19 -19.07 -11.56
CA SER A 176 9.12 -18.76 -10.14
C SER A 176 8.00 -17.74 -9.95
N LEU A 177 6.79 -18.22 -9.70
CA LEU A 177 5.85 -17.51 -8.84
C LEU A 177 6.66 -17.06 -7.64
N ILE A 178 6.73 -15.73 -7.48
CA ILE A 178 7.44 -14.97 -6.46
C ILE A 178 8.02 -15.88 -5.38
N SER A 179 9.35 -15.98 -5.34
CA SER A 179 10.08 -16.48 -4.17
C SER A 179 9.44 -15.82 -2.96
N ASN A 180 8.64 -16.61 -2.24
CA ASN A 180 7.93 -16.26 -1.03
C ASN A 180 8.98 -16.17 0.07
N ASP A 181 9.94 -15.26 -0.12
CA ASP A 181 10.82 -14.76 0.91
C ASP A 181 9.84 -14.18 1.94
N ASN A 182 9.53 -15.00 2.94
CA ASN A 182 8.55 -14.75 3.97
C ASN A 182 9.13 -13.69 4.91
N TYR A 183 9.25 -12.47 4.40
CA TYR A 183 9.57 -11.29 5.18
C TYR A 183 8.38 -11.07 6.12
N ASP A 184 8.67 -10.88 7.40
CA ASP A 184 7.71 -10.37 8.37
C ASP A 184 7.42 -8.90 8.00
N LEU A 185 6.67 -8.71 6.91
CA LEU A 185 6.25 -7.41 6.43
C LEU A 185 5.23 -6.88 7.42
N GLU A 186 5.45 -5.66 7.87
CA GLU A 186 4.56 -4.99 8.81
C GLU A 186 3.84 -3.83 8.10
N PRO A 187 2.63 -4.04 7.55
CA PRO A 187 1.88 -2.97 6.90
C PRO A 187 1.56 -1.82 7.83
N ALA A 188 1.41 -0.63 7.25
CA ALA A 188 1.20 0.61 7.99
C ALA A 188 -0.16 0.67 8.71
N SER A 189 -1.16 -0.05 8.19
CA SER A 189 -2.54 -0.08 8.68
C SER A 189 -3.28 -1.32 8.22
N GLU A 190 -4.51 -1.51 8.70
CA GLU A 190 -5.43 -2.55 8.20
C GLU A 190 -5.75 -2.38 6.71
N LEU A 191 -5.88 -1.14 6.23
CA LEU A 191 -6.02 -0.86 4.80
C LEU A 191 -4.79 -1.35 4.03
N GLY A 192 -3.59 -1.06 4.53
CA GLY A 192 -2.34 -1.54 3.93
C GLY A 192 -2.25 -3.07 3.93
N GLU A 193 -2.64 -3.72 5.02
CA GLU A 193 -2.68 -5.17 5.14
C GLU A 193 -3.59 -5.81 4.08
N ASP A 194 -4.80 -5.27 3.89
CA ASP A 194 -5.76 -5.79 2.93
C ASP A 194 -5.31 -5.60 1.48
N LEU A 195 -4.76 -4.43 1.14
CA LEU A 195 -4.22 -4.15 -0.19
C LEU A 195 -2.94 -4.97 -0.46
N LEU A 196 -2.09 -5.16 0.54
CA LEU A 196 -0.90 -6.01 0.40
C LEU A 196 -1.29 -7.46 0.15
N LYS A 197 -2.30 -7.98 0.86
CA LYS A 197 -2.87 -9.31 0.60
C LYS A 197 -3.41 -9.44 -0.82
N LEU A 198 -4.10 -8.42 -1.33
CA LEU A 198 -4.60 -8.38 -2.71
C LEU A 198 -3.45 -8.54 -3.71
N TYR A 199 -2.35 -7.80 -3.51
CA TYR A 199 -1.15 -7.85 -4.35
C TYR A 199 -0.43 -9.20 -4.28
N VAL A 200 -0.08 -9.66 -3.07
CA VAL A 200 0.68 -10.90 -2.86
C VAL A 200 -0.07 -12.12 -3.41
N LYS A 201 -1.40 -12.13 -3.29
CA LYS A 201 -2.24 -13.21 -3.83
C LYS A 201 -2.58 -13.05 -5.32
N CYS A 202 -2.15 -11.94 -5.95
CA CYS A 202 -2.42 -11.63 -7.35
C CYS A 202 -3.92 -11.69 -7.70
N CYS A 203 -4.78 -11.12 -6.84
CA CYS A 203 -6.23 -11.16 -7.03
C CYS A 203 -6.71 -10.03 -7.95
N CYS A 204 -7.27 -10.37 -9.12
CA CYS A 204 -7.81 -9.42 -10.11
C CYS A 204 -6.84 -8.32 -10.63
N PRO A 205 -5.58 -8.64 -10.98
CA PRO A 205 -4.68 -7.66 -11.56
C PRO A 205 -5.15 -7.26 -12.97
N ASP A 206 -4.90 -6.00 -13.34
CA ASP A 206 -5.26 -5.40 -14.64
C ASP A 206 -4.03 -4.91 -15.43
N THR A 207 -2.82 -5.16 -14.92
CA THR A 207 -1.55 -4.88 -15.60
C THR A 207 -0.44 -5.77 -15.05
N ASP A 208 0.52 -6.10 -15.90
CA ASP A 208 1.78 -6.72 -15.51
C ASP A 208 2.94 -5.71 -15.63
N ILE A 209 3.89 -5.74 -14.69
CA ILE A 209 5.12 -4.94 -14.74
C ILE A 209 6.31 -5.88 -14.87
N TYR A 210 7.09 -5.72 -15.93
CA TYR A 210 8.29 -6.51 -16.19
C TYR A 210 9.54 -5.75 -15.75
N VAL A 211 10.31 -6.37 -14.85
CA VAL A 211 11.55 -5.84 -14.28
C VAL A 211 12.55 -6.98 -14.15
N ASP A 212 13.75 -6.83 -14.71
CA ASP A 212 14.85 -7.80 -14.52
C ASP A 212 14.44 -9.25 -14.85
N GLY A 213 13.73 -9.44 -15.96
CA GLY A 213 13.21 -10.74 -16.41
C GLY A 213 12.06 -11.32 -15.56
N LYS A 214 11.59 -10.61 -14.52
CA LYS A 214 10.47 -11.02 -13.66
C LYS A 214 9.23 -10.19 -13.93
N SER A 215 8.06 -10.82 -13.75
CA SER A 215 6.75 -10.18 -13.90
C SER A 215 6.11 -9.94 -12.53
N PHE A 216 5.53 -8.75 -12.36
CA PHE A 216 4.83 -8.29 -11.17
C PHE A 216 3.40 -7.92 -11.53
N LYS A 217 2.43 -8.71 -11.06
CA LYS A 217 1.00 -8.47 -11.32
C LYS A 217 0.50 -7.33 -10.43
N ALA A 218 -0.18 -6.34 -11.00
CA ALA A 218 -0.54 -5.13 -10.30
C ALA A 218 -1.90 -4.55 -10.73
N HIS A 219 -2.27 -3.44 -10.10
CA HIS A 219 -3.51 -2.72 -10.33
C HIS A 219 -3.20 -1.28 -10.74
N ARG A 220 -3.56 -0.86 -11.95
CA ARG A 220 -3.32 0.48 -12.51
C ARG A 220 -3.84 1.59 -11.60
N ALA A 221 -5.01 1.37 -11.02
CA ALA A 221 -5.63 2.28 -10.05
C ALA A 221 -4.72 2.53 -8.84
N ILE A 222 -4.23 1.47 -8.19
CA ILE A 222 -3.40 1.58 -6.98
C ILE A 222 -2.03 2.17 -7.32
N LEU A 223 -1.41 1.76 -8.43
CA LEU A 223 -0.15 2.33 -8.89
C LEU A 223 -0.26 3.84 -9.10
N SER A 224 -1.28 4.29 -9.84
CA SER A 224 -1.52 5.71 -10.13
C SER A 224 -1.86 6.52 -8.88
N ALA A 225 -2.63 5.95 -7.96
CA ALA A 225 -2.95 6.64 -6.71
C ALA A 225 -1.71 6.84 -5.83
N ARG A 226 -0.73 5.92 -5.88
CA ARG A 226 0.39 5.87 -4.93
C ARG A 226 1.69 6.42 -5.47
N SER A 227 1.80 6.60 -6.79
CA SER A 227 3.01 7.07 -7.46
C SER A 227 2.65 8.07 -8.55
N SER A 228 3.23 9.27 -8.47
CA SER A 228 3.05 10.29 -9.51
C SER A 228 3.65 9.88 -10.86
N TYR A 229 4.72 9.08 -10.86
CA TYR A 229 5.28 8.49 -12.08
C TYR A 229 4.28 7.57 -12.76
N PHE A 230 3.73 6.60 -12.03
CA PHE A 230 2.72 5.69 -12.60
C PHE A 230 1.46 6.43 -13.01
N ALA A 231 1.02 7.44 -12.24
CA ALA A 231 -0.10 8.29 -12.62
C ALA A 231 0.13 8.99 -13.96
N ALA A 232 1.31 9.61 -14.15
CA ALA A 232 1.66 10.28 -15.39
C ALA A 232 1.74 9.29 -16.57
N MET A 233 2.41 8.16 -16.37
CA MET A 233 2.58 7.11 -17.38
C MET A 233 1.24 6.50 -17.81
N LEU A 234 0.27 6.35 -16.90
CA LEU A 234 -1.02 5.73 -17.16
C LEU A 234 -2.13 6.74 -17.52
N SER A 235 -1.81 8.03 -17.64
CA SER A 235 -2.77 9.13 -17.85
C SER A 235 -3.34 9.29 -19.27
N GLY A 236 -3.19 8.32 -20.18
CA GLY A 236 -3.87 8.35 -21.49
C GLY A 236 -3.13 9.06 -22.62
N TYR A 237 -2.05 9.79 -22.33
CA TYR A 237 -1.29 10.55 -23.34
C TYR A 237 -0.07 9.81 -23.90
N TRP A 238 0.27 8.65 -23.34
CA TRP A 238 1.50 7.90 -23.65
C TRP A 238 1.18 6.55 -24.30
N ALA A 239 2.09 6.04 -25.13
CA ALA A 239 1.91 4.78 -25.88
C ALA A 239 1.67 3.58 -24.93
N GLU A 240 2.27 3.65 -23.74
CA GLU A 240 2.15 2.72 -22.62
C GLU A 240 0.71 2.60 -22.10
N THR A 241 -0.14 3.61 -22.31
CA THR A 241 -1.55 3.50 -21.89
C THR A 241 -2.31 2.43 -22.66
N SER A 242 -1.89 2.17 -23.90
CA SER A 242 -2.43 1.13 -24.78
C SER A 242 -1.73 -0.22 -24.65
N GLN A 243 -0.60 -0.28 -23.94
CA GLN A 243 0.07 -1.54 -23.65
C GLN A 243 -0.63 -2.26 -22.48
N GLU A 244 -0.78 -3.57 -22.61
CA GLU A 244 -1.31 -4.44 -21.55
C GLU A 244 -0.31 -4.65 -20.41
N TYR A 245 0.96 -4.29 -20.63
CA TYR A 245 2.04 -4.42 -19.66
C TYR A 245 2.99 -3.22 -19.67
N ILE A 246 3.72 -3.07 -18.57
CA ILE A 246 4.72 -2.03 -18.33
C ILE A 246 6.09 -2.70 -18.29
N THR A 247 7.12 -2.11 -18.89
CA THR A 247 8.51 -2.57 -18.76
C THR A 247 9.34 -1.48 -18.10
N LEU A 248 10.04 -1.82 -17.01
CA LEU A 248 10.92 -0.88 -16.30
C LEU A 248 12.37 -1.36 -16.40
N GLN A 249 13.27 -0.42 -16.69
CA GLN A 249 14.71 -0.66 -16.81
C GLN A 249 15.47 0.04 -15.68
N GLY A 250 16.65 -0.46 -15.33
CA GLY A 250 17.51 0.16 -14.30
C GLY A 250 17.09 -0.08 -12.85
N ILE A 251 16.17 -1.02 -12.62
CA ILE A 251 15.70 -1.46 -11.30
C ILE A 251 15.81 -2.97 -11.28
N ASN A 252 16.30 -3.55 -10.18
CA ASN A 252 16.26 -4.99 -10.01
C ASN A 252 15.00 -5.44 -9.28
N HIS A 253 14.73 -6.74 -9.32
CA HIS A 253 13.53 -7.30 -8.69
C HIS A 253 13.47 -7.15 -7.15
N VAL A 254 14.60 -6.95 -6.46
CA VAL A 254 14.61 -6.75 -4.99
C VAL A 254 14.09 -5.36 -4.65
N GLU A 255 14.58 -4.33 -5.35
CA GLU A 255 14.13 -2.95 -5.22
C GLU A 255 12.68 -2.79 -5.65
N MET A 256 12.28 -3.45 -6.73
CA MET A 256 10.89 -3.48 -7.19
C MET A 256 9.96 -4.07 -6.12
N ASN A 257 10.36 -5.17 -5.46
CA ASN A 257 9.58 -5.74 -4.37
C ASN A 257 9.38 -4.76 -3.21
N VAL A 258 10.43 -4.05 -2.79
CA VAL A 258 10.32 -3.02 -1.74
C VAL A 258 9.34 -1.93 -2.16
N MET A 259 9.45 -1.46 -3.41
CA MET A 259 8.55 -0.46 -3.96
C MET A 259 7.09 -0.92 -3.94
N MET A 260 6.81 -2.15 -4.39
CA MET A 260 5.45 -2.69 -4.43
C MET A 260 4.88 -2.92 -3.02
N HIS A 261 5.69 -3.44 -2.08
CA HIS A 261 5.24 -3.58 -0.69
C HIS A 261 4.93 -2.22 -0.05
N PHE A 262 5.69 -1.17 -0.37
CA PHE A 262 5.38 0.19 0.08
C PHE A 262 4.11 0.75 -0.58
N ILE A 263 3.94 0.56 -1.90
CA ILE A 263 2.77 1.05 -2.65
C ILE A 263 1.47 0.48 -2.05
N TYR A 264 1.41 -0.83 -1.83
CA TYR A 264 0.20 -1.51 -1.35
C TYR A 264 0.05 -1.50 0.16
N GLY A 265 1.12 -1.81 0.90
CA GLY A 265 1.07 -2.00 2.35
C GLY A 265 1.55 -0.79 3.16
N GLY A 266 2.22 0.18 2.53
CA GLY A 266 2.95 1.22 3.25
C GLY A 266 4.04 0.64 4.15
N THR A 267 4.64 -0.51 3.80
CA THR A 267 5.65 -1.20 4.62
C THR A 267 6.96 -0.42 4.70
N LEU A 268 7.69 -0.56 5.81
CA LEU A 268 8.94 0.18 6.06
C LEU A 268 10.17 -0.77 6.03
N ASP A 269 9.96 -2.03 5.67
CA ASP A 269 10.94 -3.10 5.85
C ASP A 269 11.73 -3.32 4.58
N PHE A 270 13.05 -3.20 4.70
CA PHE A 270 13.98 -3.42 3.60
C PHE A 270 14.70 -4.75 3.86
N PRO A 271 14.81 -5.64 2.86
CA PRO A 271 15.53 -6.89 3.04
C PRO A 271 17.03 -6.61 3.22
N ASP A 272 17.74 -7.47 3.96
CA ASP A 272 19.17 -7.26 4.27
C ASP A 272 20.05 -7.11 3.02
N LYS A 273 19.65 -7.76 1.92
CA LYS A 273 20.34 -7.71 0.62
C LYS A 273 20.03 -6.45 -0.20
N ALA A 274 19.12 -5.58 0.24
CA ALA A 274 18.73 -4.40 -0.52
C ALA A 274 19.79 -3.29 -0.49
N ASN A 275 20.00 -2.66 -1.64
CA ASN A 275 20.75 -1.42 -1.72
C ASN A 275 19.86 -0.24 -1.34
N VAL A 276 19.97 0.23 -0.10
CA VAL A 276 19.16 1.36 0.43
C VAL A 276 19.39 2.65 -0.37
N GLY A 277 20.59 2.87 -0.92
CA GLY A 277 20.87 4.01 -1.78
C GLY A 277 20.14 3.94 -3.12
N GLN A 278 20.07 2.75 -3.72
CA GLN A 278 19.28 2.54 -4.94
C GLN A 278 17.78 2.67 -4.65
N ILE A 279 17.29 2.16 -3.52
CA ILE A 279 15.90 2.36 -3.08
C ILE A 279 15.57 3.84 -2.92
N LEU A 280 16.48 4.63 -2.36
CA LEU A 280 16.31 6.08 -2.27
C LEU A 280 16.16 6.73 -3.65
N SER A 281 17.02 6.35 -4.60
CA SER A 281 16.98 6.88 -5.97
C SER A 281 15.69 6.52 -6.69
N ILE A 282 15.22 5.26 -6.59
CA ILE A 282 13.95 4.87 -7.21
C ILE A 282 12.76 5.53 -6.51
N ALA A 283 12.78 5.70 -5.19
CA ALA A 283 11.68 6.35 -4.48
C ALA A 283 11.50 7.80 -4.97
N ASP A 284 12.60 8.51 -5.22
CA ASP A 284 12.54 9.85 -5.81
C ASP A 284 12.01 9.82 -7.25
N MET A 285 12.54 8.93 -8.10
CA MET A 285 12.15 8.81 -9.51
C MET A 285 10.66 8.44 -9.69
N TYR A 286 10.14 7.57 -8.83
CA TYR A 286 8.74 7.14 -8.86
C TYR A 286 7.80 8.04 -8.04
N GLY A 287 8.31 9.12 -7.43
CA GLY A 287 7.52 10.06 -6.65
C GLY A 287 6.91 9.46 -5.38
N LEU A 288 7.64 8.55 -4.73
CA LEU A 288 7.25 7.86 -3.50
C LEU A 288 7.89 8.54 -2.27
N GLU A 289 7.41 9.74 -1.92
CA GLU A 289 8.05 10.57 -0.89
C GLU A 289 8.13 9.87 0.48
N GLY A 290 7.12 9.10 0.87
CA GLY A 290 7.16 8.33 2.12
C GLY A 290 8.23 7.23 2.10
N LEU A 291 8.45 6.55 0.96
CA LEU A 291 9.51 5.54 0.83
C LEU A 291 10.90 6.19 0.86
N LYS A 292 11.01 7.37 0.25
CA LYS A 292 12.22 8.21 0.27
C LYS A 292 12.57 8.60 1.70
N GLU A 293 11.61 9.06 2.52
CA GLU A 293 11.83 9.34 3.94
C GLU A 293 12.31 8.09 4.71
N VAL A 294 11.72 6.92 4.43
CA VAL A 294 12.11 5.65 5.05
C VAL A 294 13.55 5.27 4.69
N ALA A 295 13.93 5.38 3.41
CA ALA A 295 15.30 5.11 2.96
C ALA A 295 16.31 6.08 3.61
N ILE A 296 15.99 7.37 3.69
CA ILE A 296 16.81 8.37 4.41
C ILE A 296 16.96 8.01 5.88
N TYR A 297 15.88 7.58 6.54
CA TYR A 297 15.91 7.14 7.93
C TYR A 297 16.83 5.94 8.13
N ILE A 298 16.73 4.90 7.29
CA ILE A 298 17.56 3.70 7.35
C ILE A 298 19.04 4.05 7.14
N LEU A 299 19.35 4.85 6.10
CA LEU A 299 20.71 5.34 5.88
C LEU A 299 21.23 6.08 7.10
N ARG A 300 20.49 7.07 7.64
CA ARG A 300 20.92 7.81 8.83
C ARG A 300 21.16 6.90 10.03
N ARG A 301 20.29 5.92 10.26
CA ARG A 301 20.44 4.94 11.35
C ARG A 301 21.74 4.16 11.20
N ASP A 302 21.99 3.62 10.02
CA ASP A 302 23.12 2.72 9.77
C ASP A 302 24.45 3.47 9.73
N TYR A 303 24.47 4.68 9.16
CA TYR A 303 25.63 5.58 9.19
C TYR A 303 25.96 6.09 10.60
N CYS A 304 24.96 6.48 11.41
CA CYS A 304 25.20 6.93 12.79
C CYS A 304 25.77 5.82 13.68
N ASN A 305 25.34 4.56 13.46
CA ASN A 305 25.86 3.41 14.20
C ASN A 305 27.33 3.12 13.89
N PHE A 306 27.81 3.51 12.70
CA PHE A 306 29.20 3.30 12.29
C PHE A 306 30.17 4.20 13.07
N PHE A 307 29.77 5.43 13.41
CA PHE A 307 30.62 6.37 14.16
C PHE A 307 30.55 6.21 15.69
N GLN A 308 29.59 5.44 16.22
CA GLN A 308 29.48 5.19 17.67
C GLN A 308 30.27 3.97 18.16
N LYS A 309 30.86 3.16 17.26
CA LYS A 309 31.65 1.96 17.60
C LYS A 309 33.16 2.18 17.72
N VAL A 310 33.63 3.42 17.64
CA VAL A 310 35.04 3.75 17.85
C VAL A 310 35.14 4.60 19.12
N ILE A 311 35.34 3.94 20.26
CA ILE A 311 36.08 4.40 21.48
C ILE A 311 36.30 3.14 22.33
#